data_AF-A0AAV5CS65-F1
#
_entry.id   AF-A0AAV5CS65-F1
#
_cell.length_a   1.000
_cell.length_b   1.000
_cell.length_c   1.000
_cell.angle_alpha   90.00
_cell.angle_beta   90.00
_cell.angle_gamma   90.00
#
_symmetry.space_group_name_H-M   'P 1'
#
loop_
_entity.id
_entity.type
_entity.pdbx_description
1 polymer ?
#
loop_
_entity_poly.entity_id
_entity_poly.type
_entity_poly.pdbx_seq_one_letter_code
_entity_poly.pdbx_strand_id
1 'polypeptide(L)'
;MSKNEQLPTASNSATAISLFFKEFNPSAVIDVWHCILEHHIAPAEDSARELIAGLLDFGRLTEVMNSAEEMIDMRIELPQSMIDNMKCAFAKAGRHQSFGHIVRRLNCQVQINSLC
;
A
#
# COMPACT_ATOMS: atom_id res chain seq x y z
N MET A 1 15.07 -25.43 -1.18
CA MET A 1 16.15 -25.42 -2.18
C MET A 1 16.39 -23.97 -2.56
N SER A 2 17.43 -23.35 -2.02
CA SER A 2 17.76 -21.94 -2.23
C SER A 2 18.82 -21.85 -3.34
N LYS A 3 18.50 -21.18 -4.45
CA LYS A 3 19.43 -20.65 -5.48
C LYS A 3 18.59 -20.08 -6.64
N ASN A 4 18.22 -18.81 -6.53
CA ASN A 4 17.85 -17.84 -7.59
C ASN A 4 16.80 -16.84 -7.08
N GLU A 5 16.97 -16.30 -5.88
CA GLU A 5 16.20 -15.13 -5.45
C GLU A 5 16.79 -13.91 -6.15
N GLN A 6 16.43 -13.75 -7.42
CA GLN A 6 16.65 -12.52 -8.14
C GLN A 6 15.74 -11.49 -7.47
N LEU A 7 16.34 -10.50 -6.79
CA LEU A 7 15.58 -9.44 -6.13
C LEU A 7 14.54 -8.89 -7.12
N PRO A 8 13.26 -8.81 -6.71
CA PRO A 8 12.23 -8.26 -7.58
C PRO A 8 12.63 -6.84 -7.97
N THR A 9 12.66 -6.55 -9.28
CA THR A 9 12.84 -5.18 -9.77
C THR A 9 11.54 -4.41 -9.57
N ALA A 10 11.61 -3.08 -9.44
CA ALA A 10 10.42 -2.23 -9.24
C ALA A 10 9.30 -2.48 -10.29
N SER A 11 9.67 -2.72 -11.55
CA SER A 11 8.71 -3.05 -12.62
C SER A 11 8.07 -4.44 -12.46
N ASN A 12 8.77 -5.39 -11.83
CA ASN A 12 8.26 -6.73 -11.56
C ASN A 12 7.36 -6.73 -10.31
N SER A 13 7.62 -5.86 -9.34
CA SER A 13 6.90 -5.78 -8.07
C SER A 13 5.42 -5.42 -8.23
N ALA A 14 5.09 -4.36 -8.96
CA ALA A 14 3.68 -3.97 -9.18
C ALA A 14 2.90 -5.05 -9.94
N THR A 15 3.55 -5.65 -10.96
CA THR A 15 2.97 -6.75 -11.74
C THR A 15 2.76 -8.00 -10.87
N ALA A 16 3.71 -8.33 -10.00
CA ALA A 16 3.60 -9.45 -9.07
C ALA A 16 2.48 -9.24 -8.05
N ILE A 17 2.38 -8.05 -7.46
CA ILE A 17 1.29 -7.69 -6.53
C ILE A 17 -0.07 -7.88 -7.21
N SER A 18 -0.24 -7.34 -8.42
CA SER A 18 -1.48 -7.49 -9.20
C SER A 18 -1.79 -8.96 -9.54
N LEU A 19 -0.77 -9.76 -9.86
CA LEU A 19 -0.92 -11.18 -10.16
C LEU A 19 -1.33 -12.00 -8.92
N PHE A 20 -0.68 -11.79 -7.78
CA PHE A 20 -1.00 -12.51 -6.55
C PHE A 20 -2.40 -12.19 -6.01
N PHE A 21 -2.89 -10.97 -6.23
CA PHE A 21 -4.30 -10.65 -5.97
C PHE A 21 -5.26 -11.42 -6.88
N LYS A 22 -4.94 -11.58 -8.17
CA LYS A 22 -5.74 -12.43 -9.08
C LYS A 22 -5.76 -13.90 -8.66
N GLU A 23 -4.70 -14.37 -8.01
CA GLU A 23 -4.62 -15.72 -7.43
C GLU A 23 -5.24 -15.83 -6.03
N PHE A 24 -5.91 -14.78 -5.52
CA PHE A 24 -6.58 -14.75 -4.21
C PHE A 24 -5.65 -15.07 -3.02
N ASN A 25 -4.34 -14.77 -3.13
CA ASN A 25 -3.38 -15.00 -2.05
C ASN A 25 -2.87 -13.68 -1.43
N PRO A 26 -3.68 -13.01 -0.59
CA PRO A 26 -3.30 -11.73 0.01
C PRO A 26 -2.10 -11.83 0.96
N SER A 27 -1.79 -13.01 1.52
CA SER A 27 -0.60 -13.20 2.35
C SER A 27 0.69 -13.10 1.52
N ALA A 28 0.72 -13.73 0.34
CA ALA A 28 1.86 -13.62 -0.56
C ALA A 28 2.10 -12.18 -1.05
N VAL A 29 1.03 -11.40 -1.21
CA VAL A 29 1.15 -9.98 -1.56
C VAL A 29 1.84 -9.18 -0.46
N ILE A 30 1.49 -9.43 0.81
CA ILE A 30 2.10 -8.76 1.96
C ILE A 30 3.59 -9.09 2.04
N ASP A 31 3.97 -10.34 1.80
CA ASP A 31 5.38 -10.75 1.78
C ASP A 31 6.18 -10.02 0.69
N VAL A 32 5.59 -9.86 -0.52
CA VAL A 32 6.20 -9.07 -1.60
C VAL A 32 6.35 -7.60 -1.21
N TRP A 33 5.34 -7.02 -0.54
CA TRP A 33 5.42 -5.66 -0.06
C TRP A 33 6.54 -5.46 0.96
N HIS A 34 6.64 -6.33 1.97
CA HIS A 34 7.73 -6.27 2.95
C HIS A 34 9.11 -6.39 2.28
N CYS A 35 9.25 -7.26 1.29
CA CYS A 35 10.49 -7.38 0.51
C CYS A 35 10.87 -6.06 -0.20
N ILE A 36 9.89 -5.34 -0.76
CA ILE A 36 10.11 -4.00 -1.34
C ILE A 36 10.64 -3.02 -0.29
N LEU A 37 10.10 -3.07 0.93
CA LEU A 37 10.49 -2.17 2.02
C LEU A 37 11.89 -2.49 2.53
N GLU A 38 12.14 -3.76 2.85
CA GLU A 38 13.41 -4.26 3.39
C GLU A 38 14.58 -3.98 2.45
N HIS A 39 14.33 -3.99 1.14
CA HIS A 39 15.36 -3.77 0.12
C HIS A 39 15.34 -2.38 -0.50
N HIS A 40 14.51 -1.46 -0.01
CA HIS A 40 14.36 -0.11 -0.54
C HIS A 40 14.20 -0.07 -2.06
N ILE A 41 13.40 -1.00 -2.60
CA ILE A 41 13.20 -1.13 -4.05
C ILE A 41 12.36 0.05 -4.54
N ALA A 42 13.02 1.00 -5.22
CA ALA A 42 12.40 2.21 -5.78
C ALA A 42 12.27 2.12 -7.32
N PRO A 43 11.24 2.73 -7.94
CA PRO A 43 10.11 3.43 -7.30
C PRO A 43 9.09 2.46 -6.69
N ALA A 44 8.54 2.82 -5.53
CA ALA A 44 7.59 1.99 -4.78
C ALA A 44 6.14 2.47 -4.94
N GLU A 45 5.90 3.63 -5.54
CA GLU A 45 4.58 4.28 -5.65
C GLU A 45 3.58 3.44 -6.45
N ASP A 46 4.00 2.85 -7.57
CA ASP A 46 3.13 1.98 -8.38
C ASP A 46 2.79 0.69 -7.64
N SER A 47 3.76 0.13 -6.90
CA SER A 47 3.57 -1.07 -6.09
C SER A 47 2.66 -0.80 -4.89
N ALA A 48 2.83 0.36 -4.24
CA ALA A 48 1.98 0.84 -3.16
C ALA A 48 0.53 1.01 -3.63
N ARG A 49 0.34 1.55 -4.84
CA ARG A 49 -0.99 1.75 -5.44
C ARG A 49 -1.68 0.42 -5.73
N GLU A 50 -0.99 -0.54 -6.34
CA GLU A 50 -1.57 -1.87 -6.58
C GLU A 50 -1.88 -2.61 -5.26
N LEU A 51 -1.03 -2.45 -4.24
CA LEU A 51 -1.23 -3.05 -2.92
C LEU A 51 -2.53 -2.53 -2.26
N ILE A 52 -2.68 -1.22 -2.15
CA ILE A 52 -3.86 -0.62 -1.52
C ILE A 52 -5.13 -0.96 -2.30
N ALA A 53 -5.09 -0.89 -3.64
CA ALA A 53 -6.23 -1.23 -4.47
C ALA A 53 -6.69 -2.67 -4.25
N GLY A 54 -5.77 -3.64 -4.30
CA GLY A 54 -6.13 -5.04 -4.08
C GLY A 54 -6.60 -5.32 -2.66
N LEU A 55 -5.95 -4.79 -1.62
CA LEU A 55 -6.42 -4.98 -0.24
C LEU A 55 -7.83 -4.41 -0.01
N LEU A 56 -8.15 -3.27 -0.64
CA LEU A 56 -9.50 -2.69 -0.61
C LEU A 56 -10.53 -3.59 -1.31
N ASP A 57 -10.21 -4.12 -2.49
CA ASP A 57 -11.08 -5.04 -3.23
C ASP A 57 -11.37 -6.33 -2.44
N PHE A 58 -10.39 -6.79 -1.66
CA PHE A 58 -10.52 -7.95 -0.76
C PHE A 58 -11.12 -7.62 0.62
N GLY A 59 -11.45 -6.35 0.90
CA GLY A 59 -11.98 -5.92 2.19
C GLY A 59 -11.00 -6.09 3.37
N ARG A 60 -9.69 -6.19 3.10
CA ARG A 60 -8.61 -6.36 4.08
C ARG A 60 -8.22 -5.01 4.69
N LEU A 61 -9.19 -4.38 5.35
CA LEU A 61 -9.06 -3.00 5.84
C LEU A 61 -8.00 -2.82 6.93
N THR A 62 -7.71 -3.85 7.72
CA THR A 62 -6.63 -3.77 8.72
C THR A 62 -5.27 -3.66 8.04
N GLU A 63 -5.07 -4.44 6.97
CA GLU A 63 -3.85 -4.45 6.17
C GLU A 63 -3.72 -3.15 5.37
N VAL A 64 -4.83 -2.60 4.86
CA VAL A 64 -4.84 -1.25 4.26
C VAL A 64 -4.31 -0.20 5.24
N MET A 65 -4.70 -0.26 6.51
CA MET A 65 -4.18 0.66 7.54
C MET A 65 -2.68 0.48 7.73
N ASN A 66 -2.23 -0.76 7.97
CA ASN A 66 -0.82 -1.05 8.25
C ASN A 66 0.07 -0.62 7.09
N SER A 67 -0.28 -1.00 5.86
CA SER A 67 0.50 -0.64 4.67
C SER A 67 0.51 0.88 4.44
N ALA A 68 -0.59 1.58 4.70
CA ALA A 68 -0.60 3.04 4.59
C ALA A 68 0.26 3.72 5.67
N GLU A 69 0.35 3.18 6.89
CA GLU A 69 1.28 3.71 7.90
C GLU A 69 2.74 3.52 7.49
N GLU A 70 3.08 2.35 6.95
CA GLU A 70 4.43 2.06 6.42
C GLU A 70 4.79 3.01 5.26
N MET A 71 3.86 3.26 4.35
CA MET A 71 4.05 4.22 3.24
C MET A 71 4.34 5.64 3.73
N ILE A 72 3.63 6.09 4.76
CA ILE A 72 3.87 7.39 5.39
C ILE A 72 5.28 7.44 5.99
N ASP A 73 5.67 6.40 6.74
CA ASP A 73 6.96 6.32 7.41
C ASP A 73 8.13 6.31 6.41
N MET A 74 7.95 5.69 5.25
CA MET A 74 8.95 5.66 4.16
C MET A 74 8.85 6.84 3.17
N ARG A 75 7.99 7.82 3.43
CA ARG A 75 7.78 8.99 2.56
C ARG A 75 7.23 8.66 1.16
N ILE A 76 6.56 7.52 1.00
CA ILE A 76 5.85 7.17 -0.24
C ILE A 76 4.57 7.99 -0.29
N GLU A 77 4.40 8.79 -1.34
CA GLU A 77 3.21 9.62 -1.50
C GLU A 77 2.03 8.81 -2.04
N LEU A 78 0.88 8.94 -1.37
CA LEU A 78 -0.37 8.38 -1.84
C LEU A 78 -1.19 9.46 -2.56
N PRO A 79 -1.68 9.18 -3.79
CA PRO A 79 -2.51 10.13 -4.52
C PRO A 79 -3.85 10.33 -3.82
N GLN A 80 -4.39 11.55 -3.88
CA GLN A 80 -5.64 11.92 -3.21
C GLN A 80 -6.81 10.98 -3.58
N SER A 81 -6.89 10.54 -4.84
CA SER A 81 -7.90 9.59 -5.32
C SER A 81 -7.86 8.26 -4.56
N MET A 82 -6.68 7.78 -4.18
CA MET A 82 -6.53 6.56 -3.39
C MET A 82 -6.99 6.77 -1.96
N ILE A 83 -6.63 7.90 -1.35
CA ILE A 83 -7.09 8.27 -0.01
C ILE A 83 -8.61 8.33 0.03
N ASP A 84 -9.25 8.89 -1.00
CA ASP A 84 -10.72 8.96 -1.07
C ASP A 84 -11.37 7.59 -1.29
N ASN A 85 -10.74 6.70 -2.06
CA ASN A 85 -11.18 5.30 -2.17
C ASN A 85 -11.11 4.58 -0.82
N MET A 86 -10.02 4.78 -0.05
CA MET A 86 -9.90 4.25 1.31
C MET A 86 -11.01 4.82 2.22
N LYS A 87 -11.24 6.14 2.23
CA LYS A 87 -12.36 6.75 3.01
C LYS A 87 -13.69 6.08 2.69
N CYS A 88 -13.99 5.89 1.40
CA CYS A 88 -15.22 5.30 0.92
C CYS A 88 -15.36 3.84 1.40
N ALA A 89 -14.31 3.03 1.28
CA ALA A 89 -14.32 1.63 1.70
C ALA A 89 -14.52 1.48 3.23
N PHE A 90 -13.81 2.28 4.02
CA PHE A 90 -13.96 2.24 5.48
C PHE A 90 -15.34 2.74 5.93
N ALA A 91 -15.89 3.76 5.27
CA ALA A 91 -17.25 4.22 5.53
C ALA A 91 -18.28 3.13 5.22
N LYS A 92 -18.17 2.45 4.06
CA LYS A 92 -19.04 1.32 3.69
C LYS A 92 -18.98 0.16 4.68
N ALA A 93 -17.82 -0.07 5.30
CA ALA A 93 -17.64 -1.10 6.32
C ALA A 93 -18.04 -0.65 7.75
N GLY A 94 -18.55 0.58 7.93
CA GLY A 94 -18.88 1.13 9.24
C GLY A 94 -17.67 1.45 10.13
N ARG A 95 -16.46 1.49 9.56
CA ARG A 95 -15.17 1.70 10.26
C ARG A 95 -14.60 3.10 10.10
N HIS A 96 -15.47 4.10 9.94
CA HIS A 96 -15.05 5.49 9.70
C HIS A 96 -14.12 6.05 10.80
N GLN A 97 -14.33 5.62 12.06
CA GLN A 97 -13.52 6.08 13.20
C GLN A 97 -12.08 5.57 13.12
N SER A 98 -11.90 4.29 12.75
CA SER A 98 -10.58 3.67 12.58
C SER A 98 -9.74 4.39 11.53
N PHE A 99 -10.38 4.88 10.47
CA PHE A 99 -9.71 5.63 9.41
C PHE A 99 -9.35 7.07 9.79
N GLY A 100 -9.96 7.63 10.84
CA GLY A 100 -9.78 9.03 11.21
C GLY A 100 -8.35 9.40 11.64
N HIS A 101 -7.60 8.47 12.23
CA HIS A 101 -6.21 8.70 12.64
C HIS A 101 -5.28 8.82 11.41
N ILE A 102 -5.37 7.88 10.48
CA ILE A 102 -4.45 7.81 9.35
C ILE A 102 -4.67 8.94 8.34
N VAL A 103 -5.93 9.37 8.15
CA VAL A 103 -6.25 10.54 7.29
C VAL A 103 -5.52 11.79 7.74
N ARG A 104 -5.40 12.01 9.05
CA ARG A 104 -4.67 13.17 9.57
C ARG A 104 -3.20 13.09 9.21
N ARG A 105 -2.58 11.91 9.32
CA ARG A 105 -1.18 11.70 8.96
C ARG A 105 -0.96 11.88 7.45
N LEU A 106 -1.82 11.29 6.62
CA LEU A 106 -1.76 11.41 5.15
C LEU A 106 -1.92 12.86 4.69
N ASN A 107 -2.87 13.61 5.26
CA ASN A 107 -3.07 15.03 4.94
C ASN A 107 -1.89 15.91 5.37
N CYS A 108 -1.23 15.60 6.51
CA CYS A 108 -0.03 16.31 6.93
C CYS A 108 1.17 16.10 5.98
N GLN A 109 1.28 14.91 5.38
CA GLN A 109 2.36 14.59 4.45
C GLN A 109 2.25 15.42 3.15
N VAL A 110 1.03 15.59 2.62
CA VAL A 110 0.76 16.44 1.44
C VAL A 110 1.11 17.91 1.70
N GLN A 111 0.85 18.42 2.92
CA GLN A 111 1.16 19.81 3.27
C GLN A 111 2.66 20.09 3.41
N ILE A 112 3.46 19.13 3.88
CA ILE A 112 4.91 19.29 4.01
C ILE A 112 5.56 19.40 2.62
N ASN A 113 5.12 18.59 1.64
CA ASN A 113 5.69 18.59 0.30
C ASN A 113 5.24 19.79 -0.56
N SER A 114 4.16 20.47 -0.19
CA SER A 114 3.71 21.73 -0.81
C SER A 114 4.46 22.97 -0.30
N LEU A 115 5.22 22.86 0.79
CA LEU A 115 5.93 23.96 1.46
C LEU A 115 7.46 23.92 1.27
N CYS A 116 7.99 22.89 0.59
CA CYS A 116 9.39 22.75 0.19
C CYS A 116 9.51 22.94 -1.32
#